data_AF-A0A1F5SIX3-F1
#
_entry.id   AF-A0A1F5SIX3-F1
#
_cell.length_a   1.000
_cell.length_b   1.000
_cell.length_c   1.000
_cell.angle_alpha   90.00
_cell.angle_beta   90.00
_cell.angle_gamma   90.00
#
_symmetry.space_group_name_H-M   'P 1'
#
loop_
_entity.id
_entity.type
_entity.pdbx_description
1 polymer ?
#
loop_
_entity_poly.entity_id
_entity_poly.type
_entity_poly.pdbx_seq_one_letter_code
_entity_poly.pdbx_strand_id
1 'polypeptide(L)'
;MPANRTMLFVVLAAGVIGLAAIAFLRSASHRQTLKKVWARAATLMAGLMMKRLINWPFDWILYPAMMLWLGNLAGGLVMIALSVPLNVCVIYAYDWAQTDWLLIETLKKFRDSSQKSGWRRHIASLMEKSDIIFFFVLCWDDPITVVLYFRHGSFNGMTGRDWKIFFAATVVANLYWIAGVAALLEGVKSFF
;
A
#
# COMPACT_ATOMS: atom_id res chain seq x y z
N MET A 1 36.79 -29.59 -43.30
CA MET A 1 35.92 -28.50 -42.80
C MET A 1 34.77 -29.09 -41.96
N PRO A 2 34.82 -29.04 -40.61
CA PRO A 2 33.87 -29.75 -39.74
C PRO A 2 32.82 -28.85 -39.04
N ALA A 3 32.49 -27.67 -39.61
CA ALA A 3 31.62 -26.68 -38.96
C ALA A 3 30.12 -27.04 -38.88
N ASN A 4 29.66 -28.10 -39.56
CA ASN A 4 28.23 -28.29 -39.81
C ASN A 4 27.47 -29.07 -38.70
N ARG A 5 28.17 -29.89 -37.90
CA ARG A 5 27.51 -30.70 -36.87
C ARG A 5 27.18 -29.90 -35.60
N THR A 6 28.06 -29.00 -35.20
CA THR A 6 27.89 -28.19 -33.98
C THR A 6 26.75 -27.17 -34.12
N MET A 7 26.62 -26.53 -35.29
CA MET A 7 25.48 -25.65 -35.57
C MET A 7 24.14 -26.40 -35.56
N LEU A 8 24.09 -27.61 -36.14
CA LEU A 8 22.89 -28.44 -36.15
C LEU A 8 22.44 -28.81 -34.72
N PHE A 9 23.39 -29.16 -33.84
CA PHE A 9 23.11 -29.45 -32.43
C PHE A 9 22.60 -28.23 -31.65
N VAL A 10 23.15 -27.04 -31.88
CA VAL A 10 22.70 -25.80 -31.22
C VAL A 10 21.28 -25.43 -31.66
N VAL A 11 20.97 -25.53 -32.96
CA VAL A 11 19.64 -25.24 -33.49
C VAL A 11 18.60 -26.25 -32.97
N LEU A 12 18.94 -27.54 -32.92
CA LEU A 12 18.06 -28.57 -32.36
C LEU A 12 17.86 -28.39 -30.84
N ALA A 13 18.91 -28.10 -30.09
CA ALA A 13 18.83 -27.86 -28.65
C ALA A 13 17.98 -26.61 -28.34
N ALA A 14 18.15 -25.52 -29.09
CA ALA A 14 17.33 -24.32 -28.96
C ALA A 14 15.86 -24.58 -29.30
N GLY A 15 15.59 -25.41 -30.32
CA GLY A 15 14.24 -25.84 -30.68
C GLY A 15 13.54 -26.66 -29.60
N VAL A 16 14.26 -27.60 -28.97
CA VAL A 16 13.71 -28.43 -27.87
C VAL A 16 13.46 -27.60 -26.60
N ILE A 17 14.38 -26.70 -26.25
CA ILE A 17 14.20 -25.78 -25.10
C ILE A 17 13.02 -24.83 -25.36
N GLY A 18 12.90 -24.30 -26.58
CA GLY A 18 11.78 -23.45 -26.98
C GLY A 18 10.44 -24.18 -26.92
N LEU A 19 10.37 -25.42 -27.44
CA LEU A 19 9.17 -26.25 -27.37
C LEU A 19 8.82 -26.65 -25.94
N ALA A 20 9.80 -26.96 -25.10
CA ALA A 20 9.61 -27.26 -23.68
C ALA A 20 9.10 -26.02 -22.91
N ALA A 21 9.65 -24.83 -23.19
CA ALA A 21 9.17 -23.58 -22.62
C ALA A 21 7.73 -23.25 -23.07
N ILE A 22 7.40 -23.46 -24.35
CA ILE A 22 6.04 -23.26 -24.88
C ILE A 22 5.07 -24.29 -24.29
N ALA A 23 5.46 -25.55 -24.14
CA ALA A 23 4.65 -26.60 -23.52
C ALA A 23 4.45 -26.33 -22.02
N PHE A 24 5.47 -25.84 -21.32
CA PHE A 24 5.41 -25.43 -19.92
C PHE A 24 4.48 -24.22 -19.73
N LEU A 25 4.56 -23.21 -20.61
CA LEU A 25 3.65 -22.05 -20.62
C LEU A 25 2.21 -22.43 -21.02
N ARG A 26 2.04 -23.47 -21.87
CA ARG A 26 0.73 -24.03 -22.23
C ARG A 26 0.15 -24.99 -21.18
N SER A 27 0.91 -25.37 -20.15
CA SER A 27 0.38 -26.19 -19.05
C SER A 27 -0.84 -25.51 -18.42
N ALA A 28 -1.92 -26.26 -18.27
CA ALA A 28 -3.17 -25.76 -17.68
C ALA A 28 -2.95 -25.24 -16.24
N SER A 29 -2.02 -25.83 -15.48
CA SER A 29 -1.69 -25.38 -14.13
C SER A 29 -1.01 -24.01 -14.13
N HIS A 30 -0.12 -23.75 -15.10
CA HIS A 30 0.58 -22.46 -15.19
C HIS A 30 -0.36 -21.32 -15.59
N ARG A 31 -1.27 -21.55 -16.56
CA ARG A 31 -2.30 -20.58 -16.92
C ARG A 31 -3.24 -20.26 -15.75
N GLN A 32 -3.59 -21.26 -14.94
CA GLN A 32 -4.44 -21.04 -13.77
C GLN A 32 -3.70 -20.23 -12.68
N THR A 33 -2.40 -20.49 -12.48
CA THR A 33 -1.55 -19.69 -11.58
C THR A 33 -1.42 -18.26 -12.08
N LEU A 34 -1.14 -18.04 -13.36
CA LEU A 34 -1.07 -16.71 -13.95
C LEU A 34 -2.39 -15.95 -13.80
N LYS A 35 -3.54 -16.58 -14.08
CA LYS A 35 -4.86 -15.95 -13.88
C LYS A 35 -5.07 -15.51 -12.43
N LYS A 36 -4.66 -16.31 -11.44
CA LYS A 36 -4.73 -15.95 -10.02
C LYS A 36 -3.82 -14.78 -9.68
N VAL A 37 -2.59 -14.77 -10.20
CA VAL A 37 -1.63 -13.66 -10.01
C VAL A 37 -2.16 -12.37 -10.61
N TRP A 38 -2.66 -12.42 -11.85
CA TRP A 38 -3.25 -11.26 -12.53
C TRP A 38 -4.49 -10.73 -11.81
N ALA A 39 -5.38 -11.62 -11.34
CA ALA A 39 -6.53 -11.22 -10.54
C ALA A 39 -6.10 -10.49 -9.26
N ARG A 40 -5.09 -11.01 -8.56
CA ARG A 40 -4.51 -10.35 -7.37
C ARG A 40 -3.89 -8.99 -7.71
N ALA A 41 -3.09 -8.91 -8.77
CA ALA A 41 -2.49 -7.66 -9.21
C ALA A 41 -3.56 -6.62 -9.60
N ALA A 42 -4.62 -7.03 -10.29
CA ALA A 42 -5.74 -6.18 -10.65
C ALA A 42 -6.46 -5.64 -9.41
N THR A 43 -6.70 -6.48 -8.41
CA THR A 43 -7.27 -6.06 -7.12
C THR A 43 -6.41 -5.01 -6.41
N LEU A 44 -5.09 -5.21 -6.37
CA LEU A 44 -4.16 -4.26 -5.75
C LEU A 44 -4.14 -2.93 -6.51
N MET A 45 -4.06 -2.99 -7.84
CA MET A 45 -4.09 -1.79 -8.67
C MET A 45 -5.40 -1.02 -8.50
N ALA A 46 -6.55 -1.71 -8.53
CA ALA A 46 -7.86 -1.07 -8.35
C ALA A 46 -7.96 -0.36 -6.99
N GLY A 47 -7.49 -1.01 -5.92
CA GLY A 47 -7.47 -0.42 -4.59
C GLY A 47 -6.54 0.78 -4.48
N LEU A 48 -5.28 0.66 -4.94
CA LEU A 48 -4.34 1.77 -4.95
C LEU A 48 -4.83 2.95 -5.82
N MET A 49 -5.48 2.66 -6.94
CA MET A 49 -6.12 3.69 -7.77
C MET A 49 -7.27 4.37 -7.03
N MET A 50 -8.14 3.62 -6.36
CA MET A 50 -9.22 4.20 -5.54
C MET A 50 -8.65 5.13 -4.46
N LYS A 51 -7.64 4.66 -3.71
CA LYS A 51 -6.95 5.50 -2.70
C LYS A 51 -6.37 6.76 -3.33
N ARG A 52 -5.69 6.63 -4.48
CA ARG A 52 -5.10 7.78 -5.19
C ARG A 52 -6.16 8.77 -5.67
N LEU A 53 -7.29 8.29 -6.18
CA LEU A 53 -8.41 9.12 -6.65
C LEU A 53 -9.09 9.89 -5.53
N ILE A 54 -9.13 9.34 -4.32
CA ILE A 54 -9.70 10.00 -3.14
C ILE A 54 -8.69 10.99 -2.54
N ASN A 55 -7.46 10.52 -2.30
CA ASN A 55 -6.45 11.32 -1.59
C ASN A 55 -5.95 12.47 -2.45
N TRP A 56 -5.77 12.31 -3.76
CA TRP A 56 -5.23 13.38 -4.61
C TRP A 56 -6.06 14.68 -4.58
N PRO A 57 -7.38 14.68 -4.84
CA PRO A 57 -8.17 15.91 -4.74
C PRO A 57 -8.29 16.40 -3.29
N PHE A 58 -8.30 15.50 -2.31
CA PHE A 58 -8.36 15.89 -0.91
C PHE A 58 -7.09 16.64 -0.48
N ASP A 59 -5.91 16.08 -0.76
CA ASP A 59 -4.61 16.57 -0.30
C ASP A 59 -4.11 17.77 -1.12
N TRP A 60 -4.35 17.78 -2.43
CA TRP A 60 -3.75 18.79 -3.33
C TRP A 60 -4.72 19.88 -3.80
N ILE A 61 -6.03 19.68 -3.66
CA ILE A 61 -7.03 20.70 -4.03
C ILE A 61 -7.71 21.22 -2.78
N LEU A 62 -8.34 20.34 -2.00
CA LEU A 62 -9.14 20.75 -0.86
C LEU A 62 -8.28 21.27 0.30
N TYR A 63 -7.20 20.56 0.64
CA TYR A 63 -6.30 20.93 1.73
C TYR A 63 -5.71 22.34 1.57
N PRO A 64 -5.04 22.67 0.43
CA PRO A 64 -4.46 23.99 0.25
C PRO A 64 -5.52 25.07 0.14
N ALA A 65 -6.67 24.78 -0.49
CA ALA A 65 -7.78 25.73 -0.58
C ALA A 65 -8.33 26.13 0.80
N MET A 66 -8.53 25.16 1.69
CA MET A 66 -9.02 25.43 3.05
C MET A 66 -7.97 26.20 3.88
N MET A 67 -6.68 25.86 3.75
CA MET A 67 -5.62 26.59 4.43
C MET A 67 -5.44 28.02 3.90
N LEU A 68 -5.64 28.26 2.60
CA LEU A 68 -5.65 29.61 2.02
C LEU A 68 -6.84 30.43 2.51
N TRP A 69 -8.02 29.81 2.62
CA TRP A 69 -9.25 30.53 2.97
C TRP A 69 -9.38 30.82 4.47
N LEU A 70 -9.03 29.86 5.33
CA LEU A 70 -9.22 29.94 6.78
C LEU A 70 -7.91 30.19 7.55
N GLY A 71 -6.77 30.19 6.85
CA GLY A 71 -5.44 30.21 7.45
C GLY A 71 -4.95 28.82 7.85
N ASN A 72 -3.64 28.70 8.09
CA ASN A 72 -2.97 27.41 8.28
C ASN A 72 -3.57 26.56 9.41
N LEU A 73 -3.86 27.17 10.58
CA LEU A 73 -4.34 26.45 11.75
C LEU A 73 -5.81 26.06 11.63
N ALA A 74 -6.71 27.01 11.34
CA ALA A 74 -8.14 26.72 11.24
C ALA A 74 -8.46 25.84 10.02
N GLY A 75 -7.81 26.08 8.88
CA GLY A 75 -7.89 25.20 7.71
C GLY A 75 -7.41 23.80 8.03
N GLY A 76 -6.26 23.65 8.68
CA GLY A 76 -5.74 22.35 9.12
C GLY A 76 -6.68 21.58 10.06
N LEU A 77 -7.30 22.27 11.03
CA LEU A 77 -8.28 21.65 11.93
C LEU A 77 -9.54 21.17 11.20
N VAL A 78 -10.03 21.96 10.24
CA VAL A 78 -11.15 21.54 9.37
C VAL A 78 -10.76 20.30 8.56
N MET A 79 -9.54 20.25 8.03
CA MET A 79 -9.07 19.09 7.27
C MET A 79 -8.92 17.83 8.14
N ILE A 80 -8.46 17.96 9.38
CA ILE A 80 -8.49 16.86 10.36
C ILE A 80 -9.91 16.34 10.53
N ALA A 81 -10.86 17.24 10.79
CA ALA A 81 -12.27 16.88 10.99
C ALA A 81 -12.90 16.21 9.77
N LEU A 82 -12.55 16.64 8.55
CA LEU A 82 -13.02 16.05 7.29
C LEU A 82 -12.34 14.70 6.96
N SER A 83 -11.08 14.54 7.34
CA SER A 83 -10.33 13.30 7.09
C SER A 83 -10.88 12.12 7.89
N VAL A 84 -11.43 12.37 9.09
CA VAL A 84 -12.03 11.35 9.96
C VAL A 84 -13.16 10.57 9.25
N PRO A 85 -14.28 11.20 8.83
CA PRO A 85 -15.37 10.48 8.18
C PRO A 85 -14.94 9.87 6.85
N LEU A 86 -14.09 10.55 6.07
CA LEU A 86 -13.58 10.02 4.80
C LEU A 86 -12.82 8.71 5.02
N ASN A 87 -11.86 8.70 5.95
CA ASN A 87 -11.06 7.51 6.24
C ASN A 87 -11.89 6.39 6.85
N VAL A 88 -12.85 6.73 7.72
CA VAL A 88 -13.80 5.76 8.28
C VAL A 88 -14.63 5.09 7.17
N CYS A 89 -15.13 5.86 6.19
CA CYS A 89 -15.83 5.29 5.04
C CYS A 89 -14.95 4.32 4.24
N VAL A 90 -13.67 4.65 4.03
CA VAL A 90 -12.74 3.76 3.32
C VAL A 90 -12.44 2.49 4.13
N ILE A 91 -12.28 2.58 5.45
CA ILE A 91 -12.10 1.40 6.32
C ILE A 91 -13.34 0.50 6.26
N TYR A 92 -14.54 1.05 6.32
CA TYR A 92 -15.76 0.26 6.18
C TYR A 92 -15.91 -0.36 4.79
N ALA A 93 -15.54 0.37 3.72
CA ALA A 93 -15.52 -0.18 2.37
C ALA A 93 -14.49 -1.32 2.24
N TYR A 94 -13.33 -1.19 2.88
CA TYR A 94 -12.30 -2.21 2.95
C TYR A 94 -12.82 -3.49 3.64
N ASP A 95 -13.49 -3.33 4.78
CA ASP A 95 -14.08 -4.44 5.53
C ASP A 95 -15.26 -5.08 4.81
N TRP A 96 -16.10 -4.28 4.16
CA TRP A 96 -17.20 -4.79 3.34
C TRP A 96 -16.71 -5.58 2.13
N ALA A 97 -15.67 -5.10 1.45
CA ALA A 97 -15.10 -5.77 0.28
C ALA A 97 -14.38 -7.09 0.61
N GLN A 98 -14.04 -7.33 1.90
CA GLN A 98 -13.36 -8.55 2.37
C GLN A 98 -12.11 -8.91 1.54
N THR A 99 -11.45 -7.89 0.97
CA THR A 99 -10.41 -8.04 -0.04
C THR A 99 -9.18 -7.27 0.39
N ASP A 100 -8.02 -7.93 0.42
CA ASP A 100 -6.74 -7.34 0.83
C ASP A 100 -6.09 -6.56 -0.34
N TRP A 101 -6.68 -5.41 -0.68
CA TRP A 101 -6.19 -4.57 -1.77
C TRP A 101 -5.01 -3.66 -1.38
N LEU A 102 -4.65 -3.62 -0.09
CA LEU A 102 -3.47 -2.89 0.42
C LEU A 102 -2.30 -3.81 0.78
N LEU A 103 -2.43 -5.14 0.58
CA LEU A 103 -1.44 -6.15 0.98
C LEU A 103 -1.15 -6.19 2.50
N ILE A 104 -1.96 -5.53 3.32
CA ILE A 104 -1.73 -5.38 4.76
C ILE A 104 -1.95 -6.70 5.49
N GLU A 105 -3.00 -7.44 5.14
CA GLU A 105 -3.28 -8.73 5.79
C GLU A 105 -2.23 -9.78 5.38
N THR A 106 -1.73 -9.68 4.14
CA THR A 106 -0.61 -10.48 3.65
C THR A 106 0.70 -10.14 4.40
N LEU A 107 0.97 -8.86 4.62
CA LEU A 107 2.13 -8.39 5.40
C LEU A 107 2.06 -8.85 6.87
N LYS A 108 0.88 -8.78 7.50
CA LYS A 108 0.64 -9.31 8.85
C LYS A 108 0.92 -10.80 8.94
N LYS A 109 0.38 -11.60 8.01
CA LYS A 109 0.65 -13.04 7.93
C LYS A 109 2.14 -13.35 7.77
N PHE A 110 2.87 -12.52 7.01
CA PHE A 110 4.32 -12.68 6.87
C PHE A 110 5.05 -12.39 8.19
N ARG A 111 4.69 -11.30 8.88
CA ARG A 111 5.24 -10.94 10.20
C ARG A 111 4.99 -12.03 11.24
N ASP A 112 3.76 -12.53 11.30
CA ASP A 112 3.28 -13.46 12.33
C ASP A 112 3.62 -14.94 12.00
N SER A 113 4.20 -15.22 10.83
CA SER A 113 4.59 -16.59 10.43
C SER A 113 5.75 -17.14 11.29
N SER A 114 5.55 -18.33 11.86
CA SER A 114 6.52 -18.97 12.77
C SER A 114 7.75 -19.57 12.07
N GLN A 115 7.68 -19.84 10.76
CA GLN A 115 8.82 -20.32 9.96
C GLN A 115 9.70 -19.16 9.46
N LYS A 116 10.53 -18.62 10.35
CA LYS A 116 11.46 -17.52 10.05
C LYS A 116 12.83 -18.06 9.58
N SER A 117 13.04 -18.26 8.28
CA SER A 117 14.38 -18.61 7.73
C SER A 117 15.20 -17.36 7.36
N GLY A 118 16.46 -17.31 7.79
CA GLY A 118 17.48 -16.35 7.35
C GLY A 118 17.09 -14.86 7.46
N TRP A 119 17.20 -14.13 6.34
CA TRP A 119 16.91 -12.70 6.23
C TRP A 119 15.45 -12.35 6.61
N ARG A 120 14.51 -13.27 6.43
CA ARG A 120 13.10 -13.08 6.81
C ARG A 120 12.94 -12.91 8.32
N ARG A 121 13.79 -13.55 9.12
CA ARG A 121 13.80 -13.42 10.59
C ARG A 121 14.22 -12.03 11.04
N HIS A 122 15.18 -11.42 10.34
CA HIS A 122 15.68 -10.09 10.68
C HIS A 122 14.63 -9.02 10.38
N ILE A 123 13.98 -9.09 9.22
CA ILE A 123 12.88 -8.17 8.87
C ILE A 123 11.70 -8.34 9.83
N ALA A 124 11.27 -9.57 10.11
CA ALA A 124 10.19 -9.81 11.06
C ALA A 124 10.54 -9.33 12.49
N SER A 125 11.77 -9.54 12.95
CA SER A 125 12.21 -9.04 14.26
C SER A 125 12.33 -7.53 14.32
N LEU A 126 12.69 -6.86 13.23
CA LEU A 126 12.70 -5.40 13.16
C LEU A 126 11.27 -4.86 13.17
N MET A 127 10.33 -5.52 12.49
CA MET A 127 8.92 -5.15 12.53
C MET A 127 8.31 -5.32 13.93
N GLU A 128 8.60 -6.43 14.62
CA GLU A 128 8.09 -6.71 15.98
C GLU A 128 8.65 -5.77 17.07
N LYS A 129 9.92 -5.35 16.96
CA LYS A 129 10.56 -4.51 17.99
C LYS A 129 10.26 -3.02 17.85
N SER A 130 9.63 -2.62 16.75
CA SER A 130 9.58 -1.21 16.33
C SER A 130 8.17 -0.74 16.00
N ASP A 131 7.14 -1.24 16.69
CA ASP A 131 5.73 -0.85 16.45
C ASP A 131 5.55 0.67 16.45
N ILE A 132 6.24 1.39 17.33
CA ILE A 132 6.19 2.86 17.36
C ILE A 132 6.85 3.52 16.14
N ILE A 133 7.95 2.97 15.63
CA ILE A 133 8.62 3.49 14.43
C ILE A 133 7.73 3.23 13.21
N PHE A 134 7.19 2.01 13.09
CA PHE A 134 6.26 1.67 12.03
C PHE A 134 4.99 2.52 12.08
N PHE A 135 4.50 2.87 13.27
CA PHE A 135 3.39 3.81 13.41
C PHE A 135 3.68 5.14 12.72
N PHE A 136 4.82 5.79 13.01
CA PHE A 136 5.17 7.06 12.38
C PHE A 136 5.45 6.93 10.87
N VAL A 137 6.14 5.86 10.45
CA VAL A 137 6.40 5.59 9.03
C VAL A 137 5.09 5.39 8.26
N LEU A 138 4.12 4.68 8.82
CA LEU A 138 2.83 4.47 8.18
C LEU A 138 1.94 5.72 8.24
N CYS A 139 2.08 6.58 9.25
CA CYS A 139 1.40 7.88 9.31
C CYS A 139 1.82 8.82 8.17
N TRP A 140 3.03 8.65 7.62
CA TRP A 140 3.44 9.37 6.43
C TRP A 140 2.63 8.97 5.19
N ASP A 141 2.24 7.69 5.08
CA ASP A 141 1.41 7.22 3.98
C ASP A 141 -0.06 7.60 4.20
N ASP A 142 -0.71 7.07 5.23
CA ASP A 142 -2.11 7.37 5.54
C ASP A 142 -2.58 6.74 6.88
N PRO A 143 -3.50 7.37 7.65
CA PRO A 143 -4.08 6.80 8.87
C PRO A 143 -4.82 5.47 8.67
N ILE A 144 -5.40 5.23 7.48
CA ILE A 144 -6.08 3.96 7.16
C ILE A 144 -5.05 2.82 7.19
N THR A 145 -3.89 3.01 6.56
CA THR A 145 -2.82 2.01 6.53
C THR A 145 -2.35 1.67 7.93
N VAL A 146 -2.18 2.68 8.80
CA VAL A 146 -1.80 2.51 10.21
C VAL A 146 -2.80 1.62 10.95
N VAL A 147 -4.08 1.97 10.90
CA VAL A 147 -5.12 1.22 11.61
C VAL A 147 -5.25 -0.20 11.09
N LEU A 148 -5.31 -0.37 9.77
CA LEU A 148 -5.41 -1.70 9.17
C LEU A 148 -4.19 -2.56 9.52
N TYR A 149 -3.01 -1.96 9.69
CA TYR A 149 -1.79 -2.66 10.10
C TYR A 149 -1.79 -3.04 11.59
N PHE A 150 -2.21 -2.15 12.49
CA PHE A 150 -2.17 -2.41 13.95
C PHE A 150 -3.42 -3.08 14.51
N ARG A 151 -4.57 -3.01 13.82
CA ARG A 151 -5.81 -3.64 14.28
C ARG A 151 -5.67 -5.14 14.41
N HIS A 152 -6.39 -5.73 15.35
CA HIS A 152 -6.40 -7.18 15.53
C HIS A 152 -7.54 -7.83 14.75
N GLY A 153 -7.21 -8.88 14.01
CA GLY A 153 -8.11 -9.51 13.05
C GLY A 153 -8.06 -8.86 11.67
N SER A 154 -8.84 -9.43 10.76
CA SER A 154 -8.97 -9.02 9.37
C SER A 154 -10.45 -8.90 9.04
N PHE A 155 -10.87 -7.72 8.57
CA PHE A 155 -12.23 -7.45 8.08
C PHE A 155 -13.36 -7.63 9.10
N ASN A 156 -13.09 -7.31 10.37
CA ASN A 156 -13.99 -7.47 11.52
C ASN A 156 -14.42 -6.13 12.16
N GLY A 157 -14.27 -5.02 11.45
CA GLY A 157 -14.55 -3.68 11.98
C GLY A 157 -13.44 -3.14 12.87
N MET A 158 -13.78 -2.09 13.63
CA MET A 158 -12.86 -1.42 14.56
C MET A 158 -13.28 -1.62 16.01
N THR A 159 -12.36 -2.10 16.85
CA THR A 159 -12.53 -2.15 18.30
C THR A 159 -12.23 -0.78 18.94
N GLY A 160 -12.60 -0.58 20.20
CA GLY A 160 -12.30 0.66 20.92
C GLY A 160 -10.80 1.01 20.98
N ARG A 161 -9.90 0.01 20.94
CA ARG A 161 -8.45 0.23 20.84
C ARG A 161 -8.07 0.73 19.44
N ASP A 162 -8.65 0.14 18.40
CA ASP A 162 -8.34 0.51 17.01
C ASP A 162 -8.82 1.93 16.70
N TRP A 163 -9.92 2.38 17.31
CA TRP A 163 -10.35 3.79 17.28
C TRP A 163 -9.33 4.74 17.88
N LYS A 164 -8.70 4.39 19.01
CA LYS A 164 -7.65 5.24 19.61
C LYS A 164 -6.44 5.36 18.68
N ILE A 165 -6.03 4.25 18.07
CA ILE A 165 -4.93 4.21 17.09
C ILE A 165 -5.28 5.06 15.87
N PHE A 166 -6.52 4.95 15.38
CA PHE A 166 -7.03 5.73 14.26
C PHE A 166 -6.97 7.23 14.51
N PHE A 167 -7.50 7.71 15.65
CA PHE A 167 -7.48 9.14 15.96
C PHE A 167 -6.04 9.64 16.16
N ALA A 168 -5.19 8.88 16.85
CA ALA A 168 -3.78 9.24 17.00
C ALA A 168 -3.09 9.35 15.64
N ALA A 169 -3.28 8.36 14.76
CA ALA A 169 -2.69 8.35 13.42
C ALA A 169 -3.22 9.49 12.56
N THR A 170 -4.52 9.79 12.66
CA THR A 170 -5.17 10.88 11.92
C THR A 170 -4.60 12.24 12.32
N VAL A 171 -4.42 12.49 13.61
CA VAL A 171 -3.81 13.74 14.08
C VAL A 171 -2.37 13.83 13.60
N VAL A 172 -1.56 12.79 13.78
CA VAL A 172 -0.14 12.80 13.38
C VAL A 172 0.03 12.98 11.87
N ALA A 173 -0.72 12.23 11.05
CA ALA A 173 -0.68 12.35 9.59
C ALA A 173 -1.09 13.75 9.11
N ASN A 174 -2.15 14.32 9.69
CA ASN A 174 -2.56 15.68 9.34
C ASN A 174 -1.56 16.73 9.79
N LEU A 175 -0.88 16.56 10.94
CA LEU A 175 0.19 17.49 11.33
C LEU A 175 1.32 17.51 10.31
N TYR A 176 1.69 16.35 9.73
CA TYR A 176 2.65 16.30 8.62
C TYR A 176 2.15 17.08 7.40
N TRP A 177 0.89 16.89 7.01
CA TRP A 177 0.30 17.59 5.87
C TRP A 177 0.14 19.09 6.09
N ILE A 178 -0.32 19.53 7.26
CA ILE A 178 -0.42 20.96 7.61
C ILE A 178 0.95 21.61 7.52
N ALA A 179 1.99 20.99 8.08
CA ALA A 179 3.35 21.51 8.02
C ALA A 179 3.86 21.58 6.57
N GLY A 180 3.66 20.52 5.78
CA GLY A 180 4.11 20.45 4.38
C GLY A 180 3.41 21.47 3.49
N VAL A 181 2.09 21.60 3.61
CA VAL A 181 1.29 22.56 2.82
C VAL A 181 1.57 23.99 3.28
N ALA A 182 1.70 24.25 4.60
CA ALA A 182 2.07 25.57 5.09
C ALA A 182 3.43 26.01 4.52
N ALA A 183 4.44 25.14 4.59
CA ALA A 183 5.76 25.41 4.01
C ALA A 183 5.69 25.65 2.49
N LEU A 184 4.89 24.88 1.76
CA LEU A 184 4.66 25.09 0.34
C LEU A 184 4.02 26.46 0.06
N LEU A 185 2.97 26.83 0.80
CA LEU A 185 2.25 28.09 0.62
C LEU A 185 3.14 29.30 0.96
N GLU A 186 3.93 29.22 2.04
CA GLU A 186 4.89 30.26 2.41
C GLU A 186 6.02 30.36 1.39
N GLY A 187 6.53 29.22 0.90
CA GLY A 187 7.50 29.18 -0.18
C GLY A 187 6.99 29.86 -1.44
N VAL A 188 5.76 29.53 -1.89
CA VAL A 188 5.13 30.16 -3.06
C VAL A 188 4.96 31.66 -2.87
N LYS A 189 4.51 32.11 -1.70
CA LYS A 189 4.38 33.54 -1.37
C LYS A 189 5.72 34.28 -1.41
N SER A 190 6.85 33.61 -1.19
CA SER A 190 8.16 34.26 -1.24
C SER A 190 8.65 34.61 -2.65
N PHE A 191 8.04 34.03 -3.68
CA PHE A 191 8.40 34.28 -5.09
C PHE A 191 7.60 35.42 -5.76
N PHE A 192 6.55 35.93 -5.11
CA PHE A 192 5.66 36.98 -5.62
C PHE A 192 5.59 38.14 -4.64
#